data_AF-A0A3N5JDJ5-F1
#
_entry.id   AF-A0A3N5JDJ5-F1
#
_cell.length_a   1.000
_cell.length_b   1.000
_cell.length_c   1.000
_cell.angle_alpha   90.00
_cell.angle_beta   90.00
_cell.angle_gamma   90.00
#
_symmetry.space_group_name_H-M   'P 1'
#
loop_
_entity.id
_entity.type
_entity.pdbx_description
1 polymer ?
#
loop_
_entity_poly.entity_id
_entity_poly.type
_entity_poly.pdbx_seq_one_letter_code
_entity_poly.pdbx_strand_id
1 'polypeptide(L)'
;MRMTVLAAASALLLLAACKQADTPAEPAAEAEAAAPPQEAIGEPAVAVREQPSRFDIYATVRLTADLSGLDENQKEMVRLLIEASKIMDELFWQQTWGDKAALLSGIEDPAARRFADINYGPWDRLAGDQPFIESYGPKPLGARFYPENMTKEEFEAWDQAGKDGLYTLVRRDAEGKLVLQPYSEAYRPQLEQAAALLKQAAELSGDAEFANYLRLRADALLTDDYQPSDMAWMDMKNNPIELVIGPIETYEDQLFGYRAAYESYVLIKDLEWSERLARFAQFLPELQTGLPVPDAYKQEVPGADADLNAYDVVYYAGHNNAGSKTIAINLPNDEAVQLAKGTRRLQLKNAMLAKYNQILVPISEVLIAEDQRQHITFDAFFGETMFHEVAHGLGIKNTLDGSGTVRHALKEHASALEEGKADILGLYMIQKLREKGEITEGELMDDYVTFLAGIFRSVRFGASSAHGVANMIRFNFFEQAGAFSRDEASGTYRVNVPEFEQAVRDLSQRILTLQGDGDYAGVDTLVAEMGQVGPQLQADLDRLAAAAIPVDIVFEQGAEVLGL
;
A
#
# COMPACT_ATOMS: atom_id res chain seq x y z
N MET A 1 3.17 51.79 31.08
CA MET A 1 3.10 53.13 30.43
C MET A 1 1.90 53.14 29.48
N ARG A 2 1.53 54.27 28.86
CA ARG A 2 0.38 54.37 27.93
C ARG A 2 0.64 53.55 26.63
N MET A 3 -0.34 53.19 25.79
CA MET A 3 -1.74 53.65 25.65
C MET A 3 -2.68 52.60 25.01
N THR A 4 -4.00 52.81 25.11
CA THR A 4 -5.08 52.00 24.49
C THR A 4 -5.83 52.75 23.38
N VAL A 5 -6.13 52.05 22.27
CA VAL A 5 -7.21 52.26 21.28
C VAL A 5 -7.43 50.85 20.65
N LEU A 6 -8.58 50.16 20.65
CA LEU A 6 -10.02 50.42 20.46
C LEU A 6 -10.47 50.38 18.98
N ALA A 7 -11.62 49.74 18.71
CA ALA A 7 -12.12 49.41 17.36
C ALA A 7 -13.19 50.38 16.84
N ALA A 8 -13.47 50.35 15.54
CA ALA A 8 -14.83 50.34 14.95
C ALA A 8 -14.80 50.23 13.41
N ALA A 9 -15.84 49.63 12.84
CA ALA A 9 -16.05 49.51 11.40
C ALA A 9 -16.87 50.69 10.82
N SER A 10 -16.86 50.84 9.48
CA SER A 10 -18.07 51.09 8.66
C SER A 10 -17.77 50.99 7.16
N ALA A 11 -18.80 50.69 6.37
CA ALA A 11 -18.72 50.45 4.93
C ALA A 11 -19.13 51.67 4.09
N LEU A 12 -18.84 51.64 2.78
CA LEU A 12 -19.58 52.44 1.79
C LEU A 12 -19.55 51.77 0.40
N LEU A 13 -20.73 51.42 -0.13
CA LEU A 13 -20.91 51.13 -1.57
C LEU A 13 -21.16 52.45 -2.31
N LEU A 14 -20.74 52.53 -3.58
CA LEU A 14 -21.31 53.44 -4.57
C LEU A 14 -21.36 52.76 -5.95
N LEU A 15 -22.40 53.10 -6.72
CA LEU A 15 -22.76 52.52 -8.03
C LEU A 15 -23.06 53.65 -9.03
N ALA A 16 -23.26 53.27 -10.30
CA ALA A 16 -23.67 54.12 -11.45
C ALA A 16 -22.54 54.97 -12.09
N ALA A 17 -22.57 55.33 -13.39
CA ALA A 17 -23.53 55.06 -14.48
C ALA A 17 -22.84 55.08 -15.88
N CYS A 18 -23.57 54.68 -16.93
CA CYS A 18 -23.11 54.65 -18.34
C CYS A 18 -23.81 55.72 -19.22
N LYS A 19 -23.15 56.19 -20.31
CA LYS A 19 -23.64 56.52 -21.68
C LYS A 19 -22.58 57.33 -22.49
N GLN A 20 -22.22 56.99 -23.75
CA GLN A 20 -22.87 57.25 -25.08
C GLN A 20 -22.93 58.75 -25.48
N ALA A 21 -22.69 59.20 -26.73
CA ALA A 21 -22.21 58.63 -28.03
C ALA A 21 -21.60 59.81 -28.88
N ASP A 22 -21.16 59.81 -30.16
CA ASP A 22 -21.25 58.98 -31.40
C ASP A 22 -19.86 58.98 -32.14
N THR A 23 -19.52 58.45 -33.35
CA THR A 23 -20.15 58.24 -34.70
C THR A 23 -20.40 59.55 -35.51
N PRO A 24 -20.37 59.66 -36.88
CA PRO A 24 -20.52 58.69 -37.99
C PRO A 24 -19.25 58.55 -38.93
N ALA A 25 -19.19 57.94 -40.13
CA ALA A 25 -20.21 57.55 -41.13
C ALA A 25 -19.84 56.34 -42.04
N GLU A 26 -20.81 55.94 -42.87
CA GLU A 26 -20.97 54.71 -43.70
C GLU A 26 -20.57 54.92 -45.21
N PRO A 27 -20.62 53.92 -46.16
CA PRO A 27 -21.74 53.00 -46.43
C PRO A 27 -21.41 51.54 -46.87
N ALA A 28 -22.49 50.78 -47.15
CA ALA A 28 -22.61 49.34 -47.48
C ALA A 28 -22.24 48.99 -48.98
N ALA A 29 -22.40 47.77 -49.53
CA ALA A 29 -23.31 46.66 -49.20
C ALA A 29 -22.92 45.28 -49.83
N GLU A 30 -23.89 44.35 -49.78
CA GLU A 30 -24.01 43.06 -50.51
C GLU A 30 -23.31 41.82 -49.92
N ALA A 31 -23.85 40.65 -50.29
CA ALA A 31 -23.53 39.33 -49.73
C ALA A 31 -23.55 38.27 -50.84
N GLU A 32 -22.60 37.32 -50.80
CA GLU A 32 -22.48 36.28 -51.84
C GLU A 32 -22.16 34.88 -51.26
N ALA A 33 -22.15 33.88 -52.13
CA ALA A 33 -22.39 32.47 -51.78
C ALA A 33 -21.18 31.71 -51.19
N ALA A 34 -21.48 30.59 -50.54
CA ALA A 34 -20.48 29.66 -50.00
C ALA A 34 -19.71 28.91 -51.11
N ALA A 35 -18.41 28.72 -50.90
CA ALA A 35 -17.53 27.91 -51.74
C ALA A 35 -17.48 26.45 -51.25
N PRO A 36 -17.16 25.46 -52.12
CA PRO A 36 -17.18 24.03 -51.76
C PRO A 36 -15.99 23.61 -50.87
N PRO A 37 -16.09 22.45 -50.19
CA PRO A 37 -15.00 21.93 -49.36
C PRO A 37 -13.75 21.58 -50.18
N GLN A 38 -12.57 21.91 -49.67
CA GLN A 38 -11.32 21.30 -50.11
C GLN A 38 -11.03 20.06 -49.27
N GLU A 39 -10.86 18.91 -49.92
CA GLU A 39 -10.45 17.67 -49.26
C GLU A 39 -8.99 17.79 -48.79
N ALA A 40 -8.81 18.04 -47.49
CA ALA A 40 -7.51 17.88 -46.84
C ALA A 40 -7.24 16.40 -46.64
N ILE A 41 -6.09 15.94 -47.14
CA ILE A 41 -5.63 14.54 -47.10
C ILE A 41 -5.71 14.04 -45.65
N GLY A 42 -6.47 12.97 -45.44
CA GLY A 42 -6.64 12.40 -44.09
C GLY A 42 -5.31 11.95 -43.51
N GLU A 43 -5.02 12.38 -42.28
CA GLU A 43 -3.97 11.78 -41.47
C GLU A 43 -4.24 10.27 -41.34
N PRO A 44 -3.20 9.41 -41.34
CA PRO A 44 -3.41 8.00 -41.08
C PRO A 44 -4.00 7.87 -39.68
N ALA A 45 -5.24 7.38 -39.60
CA ALA A 45 -5.93 7.23 -38.33
C ALA A 45 -5.02 6.44 -37.38
N VAL A 46 -4.58 7.09 -36.30
CA VAL A 46 -3.85 6.42 -35.22
C VAL A 46 -4.80 5.33 -34.74
N ALA A 47 -4.46 4.08 -35.04
CA ALA A 47 -5.25 2.95 -34.60
C ALA A 47 -5.32 3.04 -33.08
N VAL A 48 -6.50 3.36 -32.56
CA VAL A 48 -6.78 3.32 -31.13
C VAL A 48 -6.59 1.87 -30.75
N ARG A 49 -5.40 1.55 -30.22
CA ARG A 49 -5.12 0.25 -29.63
C ARG A 49 -6.16 0.08 -28.54
N GLU A 50 -7.07 -0.87 -28.71
CA GLU A 50 -8.06 -1.21 -27.69
C GLU A 50 -7.26 -1.50 -26.42
N GLN A 51 -7.38 -0.63 -25.41
CA GLN A 51 -6.71 -0.87 -24.14
C GLN A 51 -7.31 -2.14 -23.54
N PRO A 52 -6.49 -3.05 -23.01
CA PRO A 52 -7.00 -4.29 -22.43
C PRO A 52 -8.00 -3.96 -21.32
N SER A 53 -9.11 -4.71 -21.31
CA SER A 53 -10.20 -4.57 -20.35
C SER A 53 -9.66 -4.48 -18.92
N ARG A 54 -9.98 -3.39 -18.20
CA ARG A 54 -9.54 -3.23 -16.81
C ARG A 54 -10.18 -4.24 -15.87
N PHE A 55 -11.26 -4.92 -16.27
CA PHE A 55 -11.90 -5.97 -15.48
C PHE A 55 -11.05 -7.25 -15.36
N ASP A 56 -10.07 -7.41 -16.26
CA ASP A 56 -9.25 -8.61 -16.39
C ASP A 56 -7.84 -8.46 -15.79
N ILE A 57 -7.55 -7.34 -15.11
CA ILE A 57 -6.24 -7.06 -14.48
C ILE A 57 -5.91 -7.94 -13.25
N TYR A 58 -6.85 -8.78 -12.83
CA TYR A 58 -6.77 -9.62 -11.63
C TYR A 58 -6.75 -11.12 -11.97
N ALA A 59 -5.55 -11.73 -11.87
CA ALA A 59 -5.40 -13.18 -12.00
C ALA A 59 -5.95 -13.92 -10.79
N THR A 60 -6.76 -14.96 -11.00
CA THR A 60 -7.28 -15.79 -9.91
C THR A 60 -6.24 -16.84 -9.50
N VAL A 61 -5.88 -16.88 -8.22
CA VAL A 61 -4.93 -17.84 -7.64
C VAL A 61 -5.59 -18.63 -6.51
N ARG A 62 -5.35 -19.94 -6.44
CA ARG A 62 -5.83 -20.78 -5.34
C ARG A 62 -4.93 -20.59 -4.11
N LEU A 63 -5.50 -20.10 -3.01
CA LEU A 63 -4.75 -19.78 -1.79
C LEU A 63 -4.62 -21.02 -0.90
N THR A 64 -3.47 -21.67 -0.97
CA THR A 64 -3.14 -22.88 -0.18
C THR A 64 -1.93 -22.66 0.73
N ALA A 65 -1.85 -23.45 1.80
CA ALA A 65 -0.71 -23.56 2.71
C ALA A 65 -0.53 -25.04 3.12
N ASP A 66 0.63 -25.42 3.66
CA ASP A 66 0.79 -26.74 4.28
C ASP A 66 0.22 -26.74 5.70
N LEU A 67 -0.84 -27.53 5.93
CA LEU A 67 -1.48 -27.72 7.24
C LEU A 67 -1.10 -29.05 7.91
N SER A 68 -0.12 -29.79 7.36
CA SER A 68 0.30 -31.10 7.85
C SER A 68 0.89 -31.07 9.27
N GLY A 69 1.48 -29.94 9.67
CA GLY A 69 1.98 -29.68 11.01
C GLY A 69 0.91 -29.34 12.06
N LEU A 70 -0.36 -29.14 11.66
CA LEU A 70 -1.45 -28.82 12.59
C LEU A 70 -2.16 -30.07 13.10
N ASP A 71 -2.57 -30.04 14.38
CA ASP A 71 -3.50 -31.02 14.95
C ASP A 71 -4.98 -30.74 14.57
N GLU A 72 -5.89 -31.62 14.97
CA GLU A 72 -7.32 -31.50 14.60
C GLU A 72 -8.03 -30.36 15.32
N ASN A 73 -7.60 -29.97 16.53
CA ASN A 73 -8.14 -28.79 17.23
C ASN A 73 -7.66 -27.51 16.52
N GLN A 74 -6.40 -27.46 16.10
CA GLN A 74 -5.81 -26.36 15.33
C GLN A 74 -6.47 -26.22 13.95
N LYS A 75 -6.81 -27.32 13.28
CA LYS A 75 -7.58 -27.29 12.02
C LYS A 75 -9.01 -26.77 12.20
N GLU A 76 -9.71 -27.22 13.24
CA GLU A 76 -11.05 -26.70 13.56
C GLU A 76 -11.01 -25.23 13.98
N MET A 77 -9.97 -24.83 14.72
CA MET A 77 -9.70 -23.43 15.03
C MET A 77 -9.52 -22.60 13.75
N VAL A 78 -8.74 -23.04 12.76
CA VAL A 78 -8.63 -22.36 11.46
C VAL A 78 -9.99 -22.21 10.77
N ARG A 79 -10.87 -23.23 10.81
CA ARG A 79 -12.25 -23.09 10.30
C ARG A 79 -13.02 -21.97 11.03
N LEU A 80 -13.04 -21.99 12.36
CA LEU A 80 -13.73 -20.98 13.18
C LEU A 80 -13.18 -19.57 12.97
N LEU A 81 -11.87 -19.42 12.77
CA LEU A 81 -11.23 -18.14 12.46
C LEU A 81 -11.65 -17.63 11.08
N ILE A 82 -11.70 -18.50 10.06
CA ILE A 82 -12.21 -18.15 8.72
C ILE A 82 -13.67 -17.70 8.77
N GLU A 83 -14.54 -18.37 9.54
CA GLU A 83 -15.92 -17.92 9.73
C GLU A 83 -16.01 -16.56 10.45
N ALA A 84 -15.09 -16.26 11.38
CA ALA A 84 -15.02 -14.94 12.01
C ALA A 84 -14.51 -13.85 11.03
N SER A 85 -13.54 -14.18 10.18
CA SER A 85 -13.02 -13.28 9.15
C SER A 85 -14.09 -12.92 8.11
N LYS A 86 -14.95 -13.86 7.69
CA LYS A 86 -16.09 -13.56 6.79
C LYS A 86 -16.99 -12.43 7.32
N ILE A 87 -17.18 -12.35 8.63
CA ILE A 87 -17.98 -11.29 9.24
C ILE A 87 -17.29 -9.93 9.08
N MET A 88 -15.95 -9.86 9.14
CA MET A 88 -15.21 -8.62 8.87
C MET A 88 -15.37 -8.19 7.40
N ASP A 89 -15.53 -9.14 6.47
CA ASP A 89 -15.84 -8.85 5.07
C ASP A 89 -17.20 -8.14 4.94
N GLU A 90 -18.24 -8.69 5.58
CA GLU A 90 -19.59 -8.10 5.61
C GLU A 90 -19.63 -6.73 6.30
N LEU A 91 -18.77 -6.49 7.30
CA LEU A 91 -18.64 -5.21 7.97
C LEU A 91 -17.91 -4.18 7.11
N PHE A 92 -16.84 -4.56 6.41
CA PHE A 92 -16.17 -3.67 5.47
C PHE A 92 -17.07 -3.29 4.30
N TRP A 93 -17.84 -4.24 3.75
CA TRP A 93 -18.89 -3.96 2.76
C TRP A 93 -19.86 -2.87 3.26
N GLN A 94 -20.24 -2.88 4.53
CA GLN A 94 -21.09 -1.83 5.13
C GLN A 94 -20.38 -0.49 5.33
N GLN A 95 -19.07 -0.48 5.55
CA GLN A 95 -18.25 0.74 5.68
C GLN A 95 -17.99 1.43 4.33
N THR A 96 -17.86 0.68 3.23
CA THR A 96 -17.58 1.23 1.91
C THR A 96 -18.83 1.45 1.04
N TRP A 97 -19.77 0.49 0.98
CA TRP A 97 -20.92 0.55 0.07
C TRP A 97 -22.31 0.37 0.73
N GLY A 98 -22.45 -0.52 1.70
CA GLY A 98 -23.74 -0.91 2.28
C GLY A 98 -24.22 -2.25 1.71
N ASP A 99 -25.33 -2.25 0.98
CA ASP A 99 -25.93 -3.47 0.44
C ASP A 99 -25.16 -4.00 -0.78
N LYS A 100 -24.26 -4.96 -0.52
CA LYS A 100 -23.52 -5.74 -1.52
C LYS A 100 -24.43 -6.41 -2.55
N ALA A 101 -25.53 -7.01 -2.10
CA ALA A 101 -26.41 -7.79 -2.97
C ALA A 101 -27.17 -6.89 -3.94
N ALA A 102 -27.64 -5.73 -3.47
CA ALA A 102 -28.28 -4.71 -4.31
C ALA A 102 -27.30 -4.13 -5.36
N LEU A 103 -26.02 -3.90 -5.00
CA LEU A 103 -25.01 -3.46 -5.98
C LEU A 103 -24.79 -4.52 -7.06
N LEU A 104 -24.38 -5.73 -6.65
CA LEU A 104 -23.94 -6.75 -7.60
C LEU A 104 -25.09 -7.27 -8.47
N SER A 105 -26.33 -7.33 -7.97
CA SER A 105 -27.49 -7.69 -8.82
C SER A 105 -27.96 -6.55 -9.74
N GLY A 106 -27.61 -5.29 -9.46
CA GLY A 106 -27.89 -4.15 -10.33
C GLY A 106 -26.91 -3.97 -11.50
N ILE A 107 -25.71 -4.56 -11.43
CA ILE A 107 -24.71 -4.50 -12.52
C ILE A 107 -25.00 -5.65 -13.50
N GLU A 108 -25.40 -5.33 -14.74
CA GLU A 108 -25.78 -6.35 -15.74
C GLU A 108 -24.59 -7.17 -16.26
N ASP A 109 -23.48 -6.51 -16.61
CA ASP A 109 -22.26 -7.15 -17.13
C ASP A 109 -21.58 -8.03 -16.04
N PRO A 110 -21.38 -9.34 -16.29
CA PRO A 110 -20.65 -10.21 -15.36
C PRO A 110 -19.21 -9.77 -15.07
N ALA A 111 -18.51 -9.14 -16.03
CA ALA A 111 -17.12 -8.71 -15.84
C ALA A 111 -17.05 -7.49 -14.91
N ALA A 112 -17.79 -6.42 -15.19
CA ALA A 112 -17.97 -5.29 -14.29
C ALA A 112 -18.52 -5.71 -12.92
N ARG A 113 -19.41 -6.71 -12.84
CA ARG A 113 -19.93 -7.24 -11.56
C ARG A 113 -18.85 -7.94 -10.75
N ARG A 114 -18.03 -8.82 -11.36
CA ARG A 114 -16.85 -9.42 -10.69
C ARG A 114 -15.88 -8.33 -10.23
N PHE A 115 -15.66 -7.31 -11.05
CA PHE A 115 -14.78 -6.21 -10.73
C PHE A 115 -15.30 -5.36 -9.55
N ALA A 116 -16.62 -5.15 -9.45
CA ALA A 116 -17.25 -4.49 -8.31
C ALA A 116 -17.16 -5.30 -7.02
N ASP A 117 -17.24 -6.63 -7.10
CA ASP A 117 -17.05 -7.53 -5.96
C ASP A 117 -15.59 -7.45 -5.44
N ILE A 118 -14.61 -7.51 -6.35
CA ILE A 118 -13.18 -7.42 -6.03
C ILE A 118 -12.80 -6.05 -5.42
N ASN A 119 -13.34 -4.95 -5.92
CA ASN A 119 -13.05 -3.60 -5.42
C ASN A 119 -13.98 -3.14 -4.28
N TYR A 120 -14.93 -3.98 -3.84
CA TYR A 120 -15.93 -3.65 -2.81
C TYR A 120 -16.80 -2.43 -3.17
N GLY A 121 -17.04 -2.19 -4.47
CA GLY A 121 -17.77 -1.02 -4.96
C GLY A 121 -17.57 -0.78 -6.46
N PRO A 122 -18.34 0.16 -7.06
CA PRO A 122 -18.27 0.49 -8.50
C PRO A 122 -17.05 1.36 -8.90
N TRP A 123 -15.97 1.31 -8.10
CA TRP A 123 -14.76 2.13 -8.25
C TRP A 123 -13.52 1.27 -8.38
N ASP A 124 -12.56 1.69 -9.22
CA ASP A 124 -11.33 0.95 -9.48
C ASP A 124 -10.22 1.40 -8.53
N ARG A 125 -9.92 0.58 -7.51
CA ARG A 125 -8.88 0.88 -6.51
C ARG A 125 -7.49 0.95 -7.12
N LEU A 126 -7.24 0.26 -8.25
CA LEU A 126 -6.01 0.32 -9.03
C LEU A 126 -6.05 1.40 -10.14
N ALA A 127 -7.00 2.32 -10.09
CA ALA A 127 -7.03 3.56 -10.88
C ALA A 127 -7.22 4.83 -10.01
N GLY A 128 -7.10 4.72 -8.68
CA GLY A 128 -7.38 5.85 -7.77
C GLY A 128 -8.88 6.10 -7.59
N ASP A 129 -9.63 5.04 -7.29
CA ASP A 129 -11.08 5.04 -7.00
C ASP A 129 -11.96 5.70 -8.08
N GLN A 130 -11.52 5.68 -9.34
CA GLN A 130 -12.32 6.16 -10.47
C GLN A 130 -13.50 5.21 -10.73
N PRO A 131 -14.72 5.73 -10.97
CA PRO A 131 -15.87 4.89 -11.29
C PRO A 131 -15.70 4.23 -12.67
N PHE A 132 -15.78 2.90 -12.71
CA PHE A 132 -15.78 2.14 -13.97
C PHE A 132 -17.20 1.94 -14.53
N ILE A 133 -18.23 2.42 -13.83
CA ILE A 133 -19.60 2.57 -14.31
C ILE A 133 -20.05 4.00 -13.97
N GLU A 134 -20.19 4.86 -14.99
CA GLU A 134 -20.38 6.32 -14.83
C GLU A 134 -21.55 6.72 -13.91
N SER A 135 -22.64 5.94 -13.91
CA SER A 135 -23.87 6.25 -13.18
C SER A 135 -23.74 6.27 -11.65
N TYR A 136 -22.65 5.73 -11.10
CA TYR A 136 -22.39 5.74 -9.66
C TYR A 136 -21.62 6.98 -9.18
N GLY A 137 -21.00 7.74 -10.09
CA GLY A 137 -20.22 8.93 -9.74
C GLY A 137 -18.93 8.62 -8.95
N PRO A 138 -18.19 9.66 -8.51
CA PRO A 138 -16.95 9.49 -7.76
C PRO A 138 -17.19 8.88 -6.37
N LYS A 139 -16.22 8.12 -5.87
CA LYS A 139 -16.26 7.54 -4.52
C LYS A 139 -16.39 8.65 -3.45
N PRO A 140 -17.32 8.55 -2.49
CA PRO A 140 -17.35 9.46 -1.35
C PRO A 140 -16.06 9.35 -0.55
N LEU A 141 -15.34 10.46 -0.36
CA LEU A 141 -14.07 10.46 0.38
C LEU A 141 -14.21 9.92 1.82
N GLY A 142 -15.36 10.15 2.46
CA GLY A 142 -15.67 9.64 3.79
C GLY A 142 -16.28 8.24 3.81
N ALA A 143 -16.24 7.51 2.69
CA ALA A 143 -16.94 6.26 2.45
C ALA A 143 -18.37 6.31 3.02
N ARG A 144 -18.73 5.40 3.95
CA ARG A 144 -19.97 5.46 4.75
C ARG A 144 -19.72 5.75 6.23
N PHE A 145 -18.52 6.21 6.58
CA PHE A 145 -18.16 6.60 7.94
C PHE A 145 -18.89 7.86 8.43
N TYR A 146 -19.23 8.75 7.49
CA TYR A 146 -19.87 10.05 7.75
C TYR A 146 -21.21 10.16 6.97
N PRO A 147 -22.09 11.13 7.30
CA PRO A 147 -23.27 11.42 6.48
C PRO A 147 -22.86 12.01 5.13
N GLU A 148 -23.45 11.52 4.03
CA GLU A 148 -23.15 11.95 2.65
C GLU A 148 -23.32 13.47 2.41
N ASN A 149 -24.13 14.14 3.23
CA ASN A 149 -24.40 15.59 3.16
C ASN A 149 -23.67 16.41 4.23
N MET A 150 -22.68 15.83 4.93
CA MET A 150 -21.87 16.54 5.92
C MET A 150 -20.72 17.28 5.24
N THR A 151 -20.50 18.55 5.60
CA THR A 151 -19.32 19.30 5.12
C THR A 151 -18.16 19.17 6.11
N LYS A 152 -16.92 19.47 5.67
CA LYS A 152 -15.76 19.45 6.58
C LYS A 152 -15.90 20.50 7.67
N GLU A 153 -16.37 21.69 7.31
CA GLU A 153 -16.58 22.82 8.21
C GLU A 153 -17.66 22.52 9.27
N GLU A 154 -18.70 21.76 8.92
CA GLU A 154 -19.71 21.29 9.88
C GLU A 154 -19.09 20.36 10.94
N PHE A 155 -18.29 19.38 10.49
CA PHE A 155 -17.61 18.44 11.38
C PHE A 155 -16.51 19.11 12.21
N GLU A 156 -15.74 20.04 11.64
CA GLU A 156 -14.70 20.80 12.32
C GLU A 156 -15.30 21.71 13.41
N ALA A 157 -16.41 22.39 13.12
CA ALA A 157 -17.11 23.26 14.07
C ALA A 157 -17.94 22.52 15.14
N TRP A 158 -18.19 21.22 14.97
CA TRP A 158 -18.92 20.40 15.93
C TRP A 158 -18.08 20.13 17.18
N ASP A 159 -18.41 20.77 18.30
CA ASP A 159 -17.75 20.56 19.60
C ASP A 159 -18.23 19.25 20.25
N GLN A 160 -17.52 18.17 19.97
CA GLN A 160 -17.79 16.82 20.47
C GLN A 160 -16.47 16.10 20.77
N ALA A 161 -16.31 15.63 22.01
CA ALA A 161 -15.16 14.84 22.42
C ALA A 161 -15.13 13.47 21.71
N GLY A 162 -13.94 13.03 21.30
CA GLY A 162 -13.73 11.76 20.58
C GLY A 162 -14.27 11.75 19.15
N LYS A 163 -14.64 12.90 18.57
CA LYS A 163 -15.14 12.97 17.19
C LYS A 163 -14.14 12.50 16.15
N ASP A 164 -12.87 12.49 16.48
CA ASP A 164 -11.69 12.05 15.73
C ASP A 164 -11.24 10.61 16.03
N GLY A 165 -11.94 9.88 16.91
CA GLY A 165 -11.56 8.52 17.32
C GLY A 165 -11.80 7.42 16.29
N LEU A 166 -10.98 6.36 16.33
CA LEU A 166 -10.92 5.30 15.31
C LEU A 166 -12.23 4.52 15.10
N TYR A 167 -12.98 4.26 16.19
CA TYR A 167 -14.03 3.24 16.27
C TYR A 167 -15.45 3.82 16.40
N THR A 168 -15.71 4.96 15.77
CA THR A 168 -17.05 5.59 15.75
C THR A 168 -17.47 6.00 14.35
N LEU A 169 -18.76 5.87 14.05
CA LEU A 169 -19.40 6.42 12.86
C LEU A 169 -19.98 7.79 13.21
N VAL A 170 -19.94 8.73 12.28
CA VAL A 170 -20.74 9.97 12.37
C VAL A 170 -22.08 9.72 11.70
N ARG A 171 -23.16 10.02 12.43
CA ARG A 171 -24.54 9.89 11.96
C ARG A 171 -25.31 11.18 12.24
N ARG A 172 -26.53 11.29 11.71
CA ARG A 172 -27.46 12.37 12.08
C ARG A 172 -28.54 11.83 13.03
N ASP A 173 -28.87 12.59 14.07
CA ASP A 173 -30.03 12.32 14.94
C ASP A 173 -31.35 12.67 14.23
N ALA A 174 -32.48 12.44 14.91
CA ALA A 174 -33.81 12.77 14.37
C ALA A 174 -34.02 14.28 14.15
N GLU A 175 -33.25 15.11 14.86
CA GLU A 175 -33.18 16.56 14.73
C GLU A 175 -32.17 17.03 13.65
N GLY A 176 -31.47 16.10 12.98
CA GLY A 176 -30.51 16.34 11.90
C GLY A 176 -29.07 16.68 12.34
N LYS A 177 -28.77 16.70 13.64
CA LYS A 177 -27.45 17.04 14.19
C LYS A 177 -26.48 15.87 14.11
N LEU A 178 -25.18 16.16 14.03
CA LEU A 178 -24.15 15.13 14.11
C LEU A 178 -24.15 14.46 15.49
N VAL A 179 -24.03 13.13 15.49
CA VAL A 179 -23.85 12.26 16.66
C VAL A 179 -22.81 11.19 16.36
N LEU A 180 -22.09 10.73 17.40
CA LEU A 180 -21.20 9.57 17.29
C LEU A 180 -21.97 8.29 17.61
N GLN A 181 -21.75 7.24 16.82
CA GLN A 181 -22.24 5.90 17.06
C GLN A 181 -21.03 4.95 17.17
N PRO A 182 -20.77 4.31 18.32
CA PRO A 182 -19.70 3.32 18.48
C PRO A 182 -19.87 2.15 17.50
N TYR A 183 -18.76 1.57 17.04
CA TYR A 183 -18.79 0.40 16.16
C TYR A 183 -19.44 -0.81 16.85
N SER A 184 -19.12 -1.05 18.12
CA SER A 184 -19.75 -2.04 18.99
C SER A 184 -21.26 -1.82 19.22
N GLU A 185 -21.83 -0.67 18.84
CA GLU A 185 -23.27 -0.45 18.78
C GLU A 185 -23.82 -0.59 17.35
N ALA A 186 -23.16 0.04 16.37
CA ALA A 186 -23.58 0.07 14.97
C ALA A 186 -23.61 -1.31 14.31
N TYR A 187 -22.67 -2.18 14.68
CA TYR A 187 -22.42 -3.48 14.06
C TYR A 187 -22.64 -4.65 15.04
N ARG A 188 -23.37 -4.39 16.14
CA ARG A 188 -23.50 -5.31 17.28
C ARG A 188 -23.85 -6.77 16.93
N PRO A 189 -24.84 -7.09 16.07
CA PRO A 189 -25.22 -8.48 15.81
C PRO A 189 -24.08 -9.29 15.17
N GLN A 190 -23.38 -8.69 14.21
CA GLN A 190 -22.19 -9.26 13.57
C GLN A 190 -21.04 -9.43 14.58
N LEU A 191 -20.76 -8.41 15.37
CA LEU A 191 -19.65 -8.42 16.34
C LEU A 191 -19.89 -9.42 17.47
N GLU A 192 -21.14 -9.63 17.91
CA GLU A 192 -21.50 -10.68 18.87
C GLU A 192 -21.30 -12.09 18.31
N GLN A 193 -21.56 -12.31 17.01
CA GLN A 193 -21.26 -13.57 16.33
C GLN A 193 -19.74 -13.79 16.16
N ALA A 194 -18.99 -12.76 15.74
CA ALA A 194 -17.54 -12.85 15.60
C ALA A 194 -16.86 -13.11 16.96
N ALA A 195 -17.25 -12.38 18.00
CA ALA A 195 -16.76 -12.60 19.37
C ALA A 195 -17.06 -14.02 19.88
N ALA A 196 -18.23 -14.59 19.55
CA ALA A 196 -18.57 -15.96 19.92
C ALA A 196 -17.70 -17.00 19.19
N LEU A 197 -17.33 -16.77 17.92
CA LEU A 197 -16.44 -17.65 17.16
C LEU A 197 -15.00 -17.59 17.68
N LEU A 198 -14.47 -16.38 17.93
CA LEU A 198 -13.15 -16.19 18.54
C LEU A 198 -13.04 -16.84 19.93
N LYS A 199 -14.10 -16.76 20.75
CA LYS A 199 -14.15 -17.44 22.05
C LYS A 199 -14.21 -18.97 21.92
N GLN A 200 -14.86 -19.52 20.89
CA GLN A 200 -14.80 -20.97 20.61
C GLN A 200 -13.40 -21.40 20.16
N ALA A 201 -12.77 -20.63 19.27
CA ALA A 201 -11.39 -20.87 18.84
C ALA A 201 -10.39 -20.83 20.03
N ALA A 202 -10.62 -19.95 21.01
CA ALA A 202 -9.79 -19.86 22.22
C ALA A 202 -9.87 -21.09 23.15
N GLU A 203 -10.96 -21.85 23.13
CA GLU A 203 -11.08 -23.11 23.89
C GLU A 203 -10.43 -24.31 23.17
N LEU A 204 -10.11 -24.18 21.88
CA LEU A 204 -9.35 -25.18 21.11
C LEU A 204 -7.83 -25.00 21.22
N SER A 205 -7.36 -23.85 21.71
CA SER A 205 -5.94 -23.49 21.72
C SER A 205 -5.16 -24.16 22.85
N GLY A 206 -4.16 -24.95 22.47
CA GLY A 206 -3.15 -25.46 23.40
C GLY A 206 -2.14 -24.39 23.86
N ASP A 207 -2.01 -23.28 23.12
CA ASP A 207 -1.22 -22.11 23.51
C ASP A 207 -2.08 -21.16 24.35
N ALA A 208 -1.62 -20.83 25.55
CA ALA A 208 -2.36 -20.01 26.51
C ALA A 208 -2.27 -18.49 26.22
N GLU A 209 -1.23 -18.03 25.53
CA GLU A 209 -1.04 -16.63 25.15
C GLU A 209 -1.98 -16.29 23.98
N PHE A 210 -2.04 -17.17 22.97
CA PHE A 210 -2.99 -17.09 21.86
C PHE A 210 -4.43 -17.21 22.35
N ALA A 211 -4.71 -18.16 23.26
CA ALA A 211 -6.04 -18.29 23.87
C ALA A 211 -6.46 -17.03 24.66
N ASN A 212 -5.51 -16.33 25.28
CA ASN A 212 -5.78 -15.06 25.96
C ASN A 212 -6.04 -13.93 24.96
N TYR A 213 -5.20 -13.80 23.93
CA TYR A 213 -5.41 -12.83 22.84
C TYR A 213 -6.79 -12.98 22.19
N LEU A 214 -7.17 -14.19 21.78
CA LEU A 214 -8.47 -14.46 21.15
C LEU A 214 -9.65 -14.03 22.03
N ARG A 215 -9.59 -14.27 23.34
CA ARG A 215 -10.64 -13.84 24.29
C ARG A 215 -10.67 -12.31 24.45
N LEU A 216 -9.50 -11.67 24.58
CA LEU A 216 -9.40 -10.20 24.69
C LEU A 216 -9.86 -9.49 23.40
N ARG A 217 -9.49 -9.98 22.21
CA ARG A 217 -9.95 -9.41 20.94
C ARG A 217 -11.45 -9.65 20.73
N ALA A 218 -11.98 -10.77 21.20
CA ALA A 218 -13.43 -11.03 21.22
C ALA A 218 -14.21 -10.11 22.18
N ASP A 219 -13.60 -9.64 23.27
CA ASP A 219 -14.20 -8.62 24.13
C ASP A 219 -14.05 -7.22 23.53
N ALA A 220 -12.90 -6.89 22.91
CA ALA A 220 -12.65 -5.62 22.22
C ALA A 220 -13.66 -5.33 21.10
N LEU A 221 -14.03 -6.34 20.31
CA LEU A 221 -15.10 -6.25 19.30
C LEU A 221 -16.47 -5.85 19.89
N LEU A 222 -16.66 -5.92 21.22
CA LEU A 222 -17.92 -5.60 21.91
C LEU A 222 -17.85 -4.35 22.80
N THR A 223 -16.66 -3.75 22.95
CA THR A 223 -16.39 -2.58 23.80
C THR A 223 -15.73 -1.41 23.06
N ASP A 224 -15.20 -1.66 21.85
CA ASP A 224 -14.32 -0.76 21.09
C ASP A 224 -12.98 -0.42 21.78
N ASP A 225 -12.57 -1.19 22.80
CA ASP A 225 -11.28 -1.07 23.49
C ASP A 225 -10.31 -2.18 23.04
N TYR A 226 -9.55 -1.89 21.97
CA TYR A 226 -8.64 -2.86 21.35
C TYR A 226 -7.26 -2.92 21.99
N GLN A 227 -6.78 -1.85 22.65
CA GLN A 227 -5.42 -1.74 23.18
C GLN A 227 -5.01 -2.90 24.13
N PRO A 228 -5.87 -3.42 25.03
CA PRO A 228 -5.54 -4.59 25.84
C PRO A 228 -5.33 -5.87 25.02
N SER A 229 -6.07 -6.03 23.92
CA SER A 229 -5.92 -7.16 22.99
C SER A 229 -4.67 -7.02 22.12
N ASP A 230 -4.30 -5.79 21.74
CA ASP A 230 -3.11 -5.50 20.94
C ASP A 230 -1.83 -5.74 21.76
N MET A 231 -1.82 -5.31 23.03
CA MET A 231 -0.74 -5.63 23.98
C MET A 231 -0.55 -7.15 24.15
N ALA A 232 -1.65 -7.93 24.18
CA ALA A 232 -1.58 -9.38 24.24
C ALA A 232 -1.11 -10.01 22.92
N TRP A 233 -1.56 -9.48 21.77
CA TRP A 233 -1.11 -9.88 20.42
C TRP A 233 0.39 -9.59 20.18
N MET A 234 0.92 -8.56 20.84
CA MET A 234 2.35 -8.27 20.87
C MET A 234 3.14 -9.29 21.70
N ASP A 235 2.58 -9.79 22.80
CA ASP A 235 3.28 -10.72 23.71
C ASP A 235 3.32 -12.17 23.19
N MET A 236 2.27 -12.65 22.50
CA MET A 236 2.26 -13.99 21.90
C MET A 236 3.29 -14.13 20.76
N LYS A 237 4.21 -15.11 20.86
CA LYS A 237 5.23 -15.39 19.82
C LYS A 237 5.22 -16.83 19.27
N ASN A 238 4.62 -17.75 20.03
CA ASN A 238 4.93 -19.19 19.95
C ASN A 238 3.92 -20.02 19.13
N ASN A 239 2.68 -19.56 19.00
CA ASN A 239 1.61 -20.32 18.34
C ASN A 239 1.83 -20.38 16.81
N PRO A 240 1.61 -21.55 16.15
CA PRO A 240 1.79 -21.69 14.70
C PRO A 240 0.64 -21.11 13.87
N ILE A 241 -0.51 -20.82 14.49
CA ILE A 241 -1.61 -20.07 13.87
C ILE A 241 -1.51 -18.61 14.34
N GLU A 242 -1.70 -17.69 13.42
CA GLU A 242 -1.72 -16.26 13.68
C GLU A 242 -3.01 -15.65 13.13
N LEU A 243 -3.52 -14.62 13.80
CA LEU A 243 -4.78 -13.98 13.48
C LEU A 243 -4.69 -12.48 13.68
N VAL A 244 -4.88 -11.74 12.61
CA VAL A 244 -5.18 -10.31 12.66
C VAL A 244 -6.67 -10.16 12.33
N ILE A 245 -7.45 -9.47 13.19
CA ILE A 245 -8.90 -9.33 13.02
C ILE A 245 -9.44 -8.09 13.74
N GLY A 246 -10.20 -7.24 13.05
CA GLY A 246 -10.87 -6.08 13.63
C GLY A 246 -10.79 -4.82 12.75
N PRO A 247 -11.15 -3.66 13.30
CA PRO A 247 -11.01 -2.37 12.62
C PRO A 247 -9.57 -1.85 12.80
N ILE A 248 -8.77 -1.77 11.73
CA ILE A 248 -7.30 -1.56 11.83
C ILE A 248 -6.82 -0.34 11.03
N GLU A 249 -6.98 -0.38 9.70
CA GLU A 249 -6.38 0.63 8.80
C GLU A 249 -7.34 1.77 8.49
N THR A 250 -6.86 3.02 8.41
CA THR A 250 -7.72 4.19 8.19
C THR A 250 -7.81 4.68 6.73
N TYR A 251 -7.17 3.98 5.78
CA TYR A 251 -7.03 4.43 4.38
C TYR A 251 -8.35 4.56 3.59
N GLU A 252 -9.42 3.90 4.03
CA GLU A 252 -10.75 4.05 3.41
C GLU A 252 -11.45 5.36 3.83
N ASP A 253 -11.01 6.02 4.91
CA ASP A 253 -11.40 7.39 5.28
C ASP A 253 -10.48 8.40 4.57
N GLN A 254 -10.71 8.62 3.28
CA GLN A 254 -10.02 9.65 2.50
C GLN A 254 -10.50 11.08 2.81
N LEU A 255 -11.46 11.26 3.74
CA LEU A 255 -11.96 12.56 4.15
C LEU A 255 -11.09 13.17 5.26
N PHE A 256 -10.74 12.37 6.27
CA PHE A 256 -9.92 12.80 7.41
C PHE A 256 -8.83 11.80 7.84
N GLY A 257 -8.89 10.54 7.41
CA GLY A 257 -7.97 9.48 7.85
C GLY A 257 -8.19 9.02 9.29
N TYR A 258 -9.37 9.26 9.86
CA TYR A 258 -9.67 8.98 11.26
C TYR A 258 -10.31 7.60 11.48
N ARG A 259 -11.14 7.10 10.57
CA ARG A 259 -11.92 5.87 10.86
C ARG A 259 -11.21 4.61 10.41
N ALA A 260 -11.11 3.64 11.31
CA ALA A 260 -10.53 2.34 11.02
C ALA A 260 -11.52 1.43 10.26
N ALA A 261 -11.03 0.75 9.23
CA ALA A 261 -11.77 -0.18 8.40
C ALA A 261 -11.61 -1.62 8.91
N TYR A 262 -12.68 -2.42 8.85
CA TYR A 262 -12.66 -3.82 9.25
C TYR A 262 -11.87 -4.68 8.26
N GLU A 263 -10.99 -5.52 8.78
CA GLU A 263 -10.27 -6.54 8.02
C GLU A 263 -9.90 -7.76 8.88
N SER A 264 -9.47 -8.83 8.21
CA SER A 264 -8.85 -9.98 8.87
C SER A 264 -7.90 -10.74 7.98
N TYR A 265 -6.80 -11.21 8.56
CA TYR A 265 -5.88 -12.18 7.99
C TYR A 265 -5.86 -13.42 8.90
N VAL A 266 -6.15 -14.60 8.34
CA VAL A 266 -5.88 -15.89 8.99
C VAL A 266 -4.57 -16.42 8.42
N LEU A 267 -3.59 -16.69 9.29
CA LEU A 267 -2.19 -16.89 8.95
C LEU A 267 -1.64 -18.17 9.57
N ILE A 268 -0.75 -18.86 8.85
CA ILE A 268 0.02 -20.02 9.33
C ILE A 268 1.50 -19.64 9.32
N LYS A 269 2.20 -19.77 10.46
CA LYS A 269 3.57 -19.29 10.63
C LYS A 269 4.58 -20.22 9.98
N ASP A 270 5.41 -19.67 9.09
CA ASP A 270 6.58 -20.35 8.55
C ASP A 270 7.72 -20.26 9.58
N LEU A 271 7.91 -21.34 10.33
CA LEU A 271 8.89 -21.40 11.42
C LEU A 271 10.34 -21.36 10.89
N GLU A 272 10.63 -22.00 9.75
CA GLU A 272 11.98 -22.07 9.18
C GLU A 272 12.46 -20.68 8.73
N TRP A 273 11.62 -19.94 8.00
CA TRP A 273 11.93 -18.56 7.65
C TRP A 273 11.94 -17.65 8.87
N SER A 274 11.03 -17.82 9.83
CA SER A 274 11.04 -17.02 11.07
C SER A 274 12.35 -17.20 11.88
N GLU A 275 12.91 -18.42 11.94
CA GLU A 275 14.22 -18.67 12.56
C GLU A 275 15.37 -18.02 11.78
N ARG A 276 15.36 -18.07 10.44
CA ARG A 276 16.35 -17.36 9.59
C ARG A 276 16.30 -15.84 9.82
N LEU A 277 15.11 -15.26 9.97
CA LEU A 277 14.90 -13.83 10.19
C LEU A 277 15.35 -13.38 11.59
N ALA A 278 15.04 -14.16 12.62
CA ALA A 278 15.54 -13.94 13.99
C ALA A 278 17.08 -14.07 14.08
N ARG A 279 17.71 -14.83 13.18
CA ARG A 279 19.17 -14.86 13.01
C ARG A 279 19.69 -13.61 12.29
N PHE A 280 19.07 -13.18 11.20
CA PHE A 280 19.49 -11.98 10.46
C PHE A 280 19.40 -10.69 11.28
N ALA A 281 18.39 -10.57 12.16
CA ALA A 281 18.24 -9.43 13.08
C ALA A 281 19.48 -9.19 13.97
N GLN A 282 20.24 -10.23 14.30
CA GLN A 282 21.43 -10.14 15.16
C GLN A 282 22.59 -9.36 14.49
N PHE A 283 22.57 -9.24 13.15
CA PHE A 283 23.60 -8.53 12.40
C PHE A 283 23.31 -7.04 12.20
N LEU A 284 22.14 -6.52 12.61
CA LEU A 284 21.76 -5.12 12.34
C LEU A 284 22.76 -4.07 12.87
N PRO A 285 23.36 -4.21 14.07
CA PRO A 285 24.40 -3.27 14.52
C PRO A 285 25.69 -3.32 13.68
N GLU A 286 26.04 -4.47 13.10
CA GLU A 286 27.17 -4.62 12.18
C GLU A 286 26.83 -4.01 10.81
N LEU A 287 25.65 -4.30 10.29
CA LEU A 287 25.15 -3.79 9.01
C LEU A 287 25.04 -2.26 9.02
N GLN A 288 24.56 -1.67 10.12
CA GLN A 288 24.48 -0.23 10.36
C GLN A 288 25.88 0.44 10.39
N THR A 289 26.84 -0.16 11.10
CA THR A 289 28.20 0.40 11.18
C THR A 289 29.01 0.17 9.89
N GLY A 290 28.61 -0.81 9.08
CA GLY A 290 29.14 -1.08 7.75
C GLY A 290 28.56 -0.25 6.60
N LEU A 291 27.52 0.57 6.83
CA LEU A 291 26.84 1.34 5.77
C LEU A 291 27.83 2.16 4.90
N PRO A 292 27.57 2.33 3.59
CA PRO A 292 28.49 2.97 2.64
C PRO A 292 28.50 4.51 2.74
N VAL A 293 28.72 5.04 3.94
CA VAL A 293 28.70 6.47 4.27
C VAL A 293 29.84 6.84 5.23
N PRO A 294 30.19 8.12 5.41
CA PRO A 294 31.08 8.55 6.50
C PRO A 294 30.48 8.22 7.88
N ASP A 295 31.32 7.97 8.89
CA ASP A 295 30.88 7.44 10.18
C ASP A 295 29.90 8.35 10.95
N ALA A 296 29.88 9.65 10.67
CA ALA A 296 28.90 10.59 11.21
C ALA A 296 27.44 10.23 10.88
N TYR A 297 27.22 9.53 9.76
CA TYR A 297 25.90 9.10 9.27
C TYR A 297 25.46 7.72 9.82
N LYS A 298 26.25 7.12 10.72
CA LYS A 298 26.05 5.76 11.23
C LYS A 298 25.68 5.68 12.71
N GLN A 299 25.41 6.83 13.36
CA GLN A 299 25.27 6.94 14.82
C GLN A 299 23.92 6.41 15.35
N GLU A 300 22.94 6.17 14.48
CA GLU A 300 21.69 5.48 14.81
C GLU A 300 21.97 4.04 15.29
N VAL A 301 21.22 3.57 16.30
CA VAL A 301 21.28 2.18 16.75
C VAL A 301 19.97 1.48 16.34
N PRO A 302 20.02 0.41 15.51
CA PRO A 302 18.82 -0.32 15.13
C PRO A 302 18.16 -0.98 16.35
N GLY A 303 16.83 -1.03 16.36
CA GLY A 303 16.09 -1.77 17.39
C GLY A 303 16.35 -3.28 17.27
N ALA A 304 16.71 -3.93 18.37
CA ALA A 304 16.93 -5.38 18.40
C ALA A 304 15.61 -6.18 18.30
N ASP A 305 14.52 -5.62 18.82
CA ASP A 305 13.23 -6.28 19.00
C ASP A 305 12.30 -6.14 17.77
N ALA A 306 12.85 -6.36 16.57
CA ALA A 306 12.06 -6.41 15.34
C ALA A 306 11.42 -7.81 15.18
N ASP A 307 10.16 -7.98 15.60
CA ASP A 307 9.43 -9.26 15.50
C ASP A 307 8.97 -9.54 14.06
N LEU A 308 9.94 -9.88 13.21
CA LEU A 308 9.76 -10.17 11.79
C LEU A 308 9.59 -11.66 11.55
N ASN A 309 8.44 -12.05 10.99
CA ASN A 309 8.07 -13.44 10.79
C ASN A 309 7.44 -13.63 9.40
N ALA A 310 7.67 -14.81 8.82
CA ALA A 310 7.05 -15.23 7.57
C ALA A 310 5.79 -16.06 7.85
N TYR A 311 4.78 -15.92 7.00
CA TYR A 311 3.51 -16.64 7.10
C TYR A 311 3.01 -17.05 5.70
N ASP A 312 2.36 -18.20 5.62
CA ASP A 312 1.40 -18.47 4.56
C ASP A 312 0.03 -17.97 5.02
N VAL A 313 -0.56 -17.04 4.27
CA VAL A 313 -1.92 -16.55 4.52
C VAL A 313 -2.92 -17.54 3.94
N VAL A 314 -3.95 -17.89 4.72
CA VAL A 314 -4.97 -18.85 4.31
C VAL A 314 -6.36 -18.23 4.13
N TYR A 315 -6.55 -16.99 4.59
CA TYR A 315 -7.76 -16.21 4.32
C TYR A 315 -7.52 -14.70 4.47
N TYR A 316 -7.99 -13.91 3.51
CA TYR A 316 -8.15 -12.45 3.54
C TYR A 316 -9.64 -12.09 3.66
N ALA A 317 -9.96 -10.98 4.35
CA ALA A 317 -11.31 -10.46 4.45
C ALA A 317 -11.33 -8.96 4.75
N GLY A 318 -12.31 -8.26 4.18
CA GLY A 318 -12.52 -6.84 4.39
C GLY A 318 -11.49 -5.97 3.66
N HIS A 319 -11.02 -4.90 4.31
CA HIS A 319 -10.16 -3.87 3.70
C HIS A 319 -8.91 -4.46 3.01
N ASN A 320 -8.18 -5.38 3.66
CA ASN A 320 -7.00 -6.06 3.10
C ASN A 320 -7.24 -6.89 1.82
N ASN A 321 -8.50 -7.19 1.51
CA ASN A 321 -8.90 -7.96 0.34
C ASN A 321 -9.41 -7.05 -0.80
N ALA A 322 -9.51 -5.74 -0.58
CA ALA A 322 -10.17 -4.81 -1.48
C ALA A 322 -9.25 -4.34 -2.63
N GLY A 323 -9.46 -4.89 -3.81
CA GLY A 323 -8.66 -4.61 -5.00
C GLY A 323 -7.26 -5.23 -4.90
N SER A 324 -6.25 -4.42 -4.58
CA SER A 324 -4.88 -4.88 -4.33
C SER A 324 -4.83 -5.88 -3.17
N LYS A 325 -3.89 -6.82 -3.20
CA LYS A 325 -3.66 -7.77 -2.08
C LYS A 325 -2.40 -7.40 -1.30
N THR A 326 -2.54 -7.15 0.00
CA THR A 326 -1.42 -6.94 0.92
C THR A 326 -0.46 -8.14 0.88
N ILE A 327 0.85 -7.90 0.95
CA ILE A 327 1.89 -8.94 1.07
C ILE A 327 2.80 -8.77 2.30
N ALA A 328 2.77 -7.60 2.92
CA ALA A 328 3.57 -7.23 4.07
C ALA A 328 2.69 -6.39 5.01
N ILE A 329 2.80 -6.61 6.32
CA ILE A 329 2.00 -5.94 7.36
C ILE A 329 2.94 -5.53 8.50
N ASN A 330 2.84 -4.30 9.00
CA ASN A 330 3.55 -3.84 10.20
C ASN A 330 2.56 -3.24 11.19
N LEU A 331 2.29 -3.93 12.30
CA LEU A 331 1.22 -3.60 13.26
C LEU A 331 1.69 -3.71 14.72
N PRO A 332 0.94 -3.14 15.70
CA PRO A 332 -0.29 -2.35 15.56
C PRO A 332 -0.02 -0.88 15.21
N ASN A 333 -1.06 -0.16 14.79
CA ASN A 333 -1.03 1.27 14.49
C ASN A 333 -1.04 2.17 15.76
N ASP A 334 -1.36 1.63 16.94
CA ASP A 334 -1.40 2.37 18.20
C ASP A 334 0.01 2.71 18.72
N GLU A 335 0.38 4.00 18.67
CA GLU A 335 1.69 4.52 19.12
C GLU A 335 2.03 4.16 20.59
N ALA A 336 1.03 4.02 21.47
CA ALA A 336 1.25 3.65 22.86
C ALA A 336 1.55 2.14 23.02
N VAL A 337 0.97 1.29 22.17
CA VAL A 337 1.38 -0.12 22.07
C VAL A 337 2.77 -0.21 21.45
N GLN A 338 3.05 0.53 20.37
CA GLN A 338 4.39 0.55 19.74
C GLN A 338 5.48 0.97 20.73
N LEU A 339 5.24 2.01 21.53
CA LEU A 339 6.19 2.48 22.56
C LEU A 339 6.39 1.47 23.70
N ALA A 340 5.38 0.64 24.00
CA ALA A 340 5.44 -0.34 25.08
C ALA A 340 5.96 -1.72 24.66
N LYS A 341 5.83 -2.08 23.37
CA LYS A 341 6.02 -3.45 22.86
C LYS A 341 6.75 -3.58 21.52
N GLY A 342 6.97 -2.48 20.79
CA GLY A 342 7.45 -2.51 19.39
C GLY A 342 6.33 -2.81 18.39
N THR A 343 6.70 -3.25 17.18
CA THR A 343 5.77 -3.73 16.15
C THR A 343 6.12 -5.15 15.72
N ARG A 344 5.13 -5.87 15.16
CA ARG A 344 5.31 -7.15 14.48
C ARG A 344 5.24 -6.91 12.99
N ARG A 345 6.17 -7.51 12.24
CA ARG A 345 6.18 -7.51 10.78
C ARG A 345 5.80 -8.90 10.27
N LEU A 346 4.70 -8.97 9.53
CA LEU A 346 4.13 -10.22 9.04
C LEU A 346 4.19 -10.24 7.52
N GLN A 347 4.89 -11.23 6.97
CA GLN A 347 5.29 -11.27 5.57
C GLN A 347 4.68 -12.50 4.88
N LEU A 348 3.82 -12.24 3.90
CA LEU A 348 2.82 -13.18 3.40
C LEU A 348 3.37 -13.97 2.19
N LYS A 349 4.18 -14.98 2.49
CA LYS A 349 5.01 -15.77 1.58
C LYS A 349 4.22 -16.33 0.39
N ASN A 350 3.14 -17.09 0.60
CA ASN A 350 2.34 -17.63 -0.51
C ASN A 350 1.63 -16.53 -1.35
N ALA A 351 1.29 -15.38 -0.77
CA ALA A 351 0.76 -14.23 -1.52
C ALA A 351 1.85 -13.50 -2.34
N MET A 352 3.06 -13.39 -1.82
CA MET A 352 4.24 -12.95 -2.60
C MET A 352 4.51 -13.92 -3.75
N LEU A 353 4.49 -15.23 -3.50
CA LEU A 353 4.69 -16.28 -4.50
C LEU A 353 3.61 -16.22 -5.60
N ALA A 354 2.37 -15.88 -5.25
CA ALA A 354 1.30 -15.67 -6.19
C ALA A 354 1.57 -14.44 -7.10
N LYS A 355 1.96 -13.29 -6.55
CA LYS A 355 2.37 -12.11 -7.35
C LYS A 355 3.61 -12.37 -8.20
N TYR A 356 4.59 -13.09 -7.67
CA TYR A 356 5.80 -13.51 -8.37
C TYR A 356 5.44 -14.32 -9.64
N ASN A 357 4.66 -15.39 -9.49
CA ASN A 357 4.29 -16.27 -10.60
C ASN A 357 3.35 -15.61 -11.62
N GLN A 358 2.37 -14.81 -11.18
CA GLN A 358 1.36 -14.22 -12.08
C GLN A 358 1.77 -12.88 -12.70
N ILE A 359 2.82 -12.22 -12.18
CA ILE A 359 3.18 -10.84 -12.56
C ILE A 359 4.67 -10.72 -12.86
N LEU A 360 5.55 -11.11 -11.93
CA LEU A 360 6.99 -10.88 -12.08
C LEU A 360 7.61 -11.75 -13.18
N VAL A 361 7.27 -13.04 -13.21
CA VAL A 361 7.76 -13.98 -14.22
C VAL A 361 7.32 -13.55 -15.63
N PRO A 362 6.02 -13.27 -15.92
CA PRO A 362 5.60 -12.72 -17.22
C PRO A 362 6.27 -11.38 -17.60
N ILE A 363 6.55 -10.49 -16.64
CA ILE A 363 7.32 -9.26 -16.90
C ILE A 363 8.73 -9.59 -17.38
N SER A 364 9.38 -10.59 -16.77
CA SER A 364 10.72 -11.02 -17.18
C SER A 364 10.75 -11.65 -18.58
N GLU A 365 9.69 -12.35 -18.98
CA GLU A 365 9.56 -12.94 -20.32
C GLU A 365 9.49 -11.88 -21.44
N VAL A 366 9.03 -10.66 -21.12
CA VAL A 366 8.96 -9.52 -22.04
C VAL A 366 10.22 -8.64 -21.97
N LEU A 367 10.71 -8.34 -20.77
CA LEU A 367 11.73 -7.30 -20.55
C LEU A 367 13.12 -7.78 -20.10
N ILE A 368 13.32 -9.01 -19.63
CA ILE A 368 14.65 -9.49 -19.21
C ILE A 368 15.30 -10.33 -20.31
N ALA A 369 16.61 -10.19 -20.50
CA ALA A 369 17.39 -10.94 -21.47
C ALA A 369 17.28 -12.46 -21.23
N GLU A 370 17.10 -13.25 -22.30
CA GLU A 370 16.73 -14.67 -22.22
C GLU A 370 17.69 -15.52 -21.35
N ASP A 371 19.00 -15.30 -21.50
CA ASP A 371 20.04 -15.97 -20.72
C ASP A 371 20.12 -15.56 -19.24
N GLN A 372 19.45 -14.47 -18.85
CA GLN A 372 19.35 -14.04 -17.46
C GLN A 372 18.03 -14.43 -16.78
N ARG A 373 17.02 -14.93 -17.50
CA ARG A 373 15.71 -15.30 -16.92
C ARG A 373 15.77 -16.41 -15.88
N GLN A 374 16.80 -17.27 -15.93
CA GLN A 374 17.08 -18.29 -14.91
C GLN A 374 17.38 -17.70 -13.52
N HIS A 375 17.78 -16.43 -13.44
CA HIS A 375 18.05 -15.68 -12.22
C HIS A 375 16.80 -14.97 -11.65
N ILE A 376 15.65 -15.06 -12.33
CA ILE A 376 14.37 -14.66 -11.75
C ILE A 376 13.97 -15.78 -10.78
N THR A 377 14.11 -15.54 -9.48
CA THR A 377 13.82 -16.56 -8.44
C THR A 377 12.87 -16.04 -7.37
N PHE A 378 12.09 -16.94 -6.78
CA PHE A 378 11.19 -16.56 -5.69
C PHE A 378 11.96 -16.21 -4.42
N ASP A 379 13.05 -16.92 -4.10
CA ASP A 379 13.84 -16.65 -2.89
C ASP A 379 14.52 -15.28 -2.95
N ALA A 380 14.93 -14.80 -4.13
CA ALA A 380 15.37 -13.42 -4.33
C ALA A 380 14.21 -12.43 -4.12
N PHE A 381 13.08 -12.60 -4.81
CA PHE A 381 11.94 -11.67 -4.69
C PHE A 381 11.37 -11.58 -3.27
N PHE A 382 11.31 -12.72 -2.58
CA PHE A 382 10.96 -12.81 -1.17
C PHE A 382 12.04 -12.11 -0.33
N GLY A 383 13.31 -12.48 -0.49
CA GLY A 383 14.45 -11.88 0.21
C GLY A 383 14.52 -10.36 0.09
N GLU A 384 14.40 -9.81 -1.12
CA GLU A 384 14.32 -8.37 -1.38
C GLU A 384 13.23 -7.70 -0.53
N THR A 385 12.01 -8.24 -0.57
CA THR A 385 10.86 -7.72 0.19
C THR A 385 11.07 -7.84 1.70
N MET A 386 11.63 -8.96 2.16
CA MET A 386 11.98 -9.19 3.57
C MET A 386 13.04 -8.20 4.07
N PHE A 387 14.09 -7.96 3.28
CA PHE A 387 15.22 -7.12 3.69
C PHE A 387 14.94 -5.62 3.52
N HIS A 388 14.07 -5.21 2.58
CA HIS A 388 13.48 -3.87 2.55
C HIS A 388 12.84 -3.52 3.91
N GLU A 389 11.99 -4.40 4.41
CA GLU A 389 11.25 -4.23 5.66
C GLU A 389 12.14 -4.16 6.91
N VAL A 390 13.27 -4.88 6.90
CA VAL A 390 14.31 -4.73 7.92
C VAL A 390 15.08 -3.42 7.75
N ALA A 391 15.36 -3.01 6.51
CA ALA A 391 16.17 -1.85 6.18
C ALA A 391 15.51 -0.51 6.53
N HIS A 392 14.19 -0.44 6.72
CA HIS A 392 13.54 0.68 7.41
C HIS A 392 14.12 0.92 8.82
N GLY A 393 14.55 -0.14 9.51
CA GLY A 393 15.22 -0.06 10.82
C GLY A 393 16.67 0.43 10.78
N LEU A 394 17.29 0.45 9.59
CA LEU A 394 18.65 0.92 9.32
C LEU A 394 18.67 2.37 8.81
N GLY A 395 19.88 2.93 8.72
CA GLY A 395 20.12 4.27 8.19
C GLY A 395 20.00 5.34 9.27
N ILE A 396 19.23 6.39 9.02
CA ILE A 396 19.22 7.62 9.82
C ILE A 396 17.78 8.03 10.11
N LYS A 397 17.42 8.29 11.37
CA LYS A 397 16.09 8.77 11.76
C LYS A 397 16.06 10.26 12.14
N ASN A 398 17.21 10.82 12.54
CA ASN A 398 17.38 12.22 12.96
C ASN A 398 18.52 12.89 12.19
N THR A 399 18.37 14.17 11.85
CA THR A 399 19.39 14.92 11.11
C THR A 399 20.67 15.12 11.93
N LEU A 400 21.82 15.17 11.24
CA LEU A 400 23.15 15.29 11.88
C LEU A 400 23.35 16.66 12.58
N ASP A 401 22.58 17.68 12.20
CA ASP A 401 22.57 18.99 12.86
C ASP A 401 21.66 19.03 14.12
N GLY A 402 20.85 17.99 14.34
CA GLY A 402 19.90 17.90 15.44
C GLY A 402 18.64 18.77 15.28
N SER A 403 18.35 19.30 14.08
CA SER A 403 17.15 20.10 13.83
C SER A 403 15.83 19.31 13.90
N GLY A 404 15.86 17.99 13.66
CA GLY A 404 14.71 17.12 13.91
C GLY A 404 14.83 15.72 13.32
N THR A 405 13.67 15.09 13.11
CA THR A 405 13.59 13.83 12.38
C THR A 405 13.71 14.06 10.88
N VAL A 406 14.26 13.08 10.16
CA VAL A 406 14.37 13.10 8.69
C VAL A 406 13.00 13.37 8.03
N ARG A 407 11.93 12.77 8.58
CA ARG A 407 10.55 12.98 8.12
C ARG A 407 10.10 14.45 8.20
N HIS A 408 10.47 15.18 9.27
CA HIS A 408 10.12 16.59 9.41
C HIS A 408 10.96 17.52 8.51
N ALA A 409 12.23 17.17 8.26
CA ALA A 409 13.08 17.92 7.34
C ALA A 409 12.61 17.79 5.88
N LEU A 410 12.33 16.55 5.43
CA LEU A 410 12.06 16.21 4.03
C LEU A 410 10.59 16.27 3.62
N LYS A 411 9.65 16.32 4.57
CA LYS A 411 8.22 16.60 4.34
C LYS A 411 7.58 15.68 3.27
N GLU A 412 7.05 16.23 2.17
CA GLU A 412 6.42 15.48 1.08
C GLU A 412 7.36 14.45 0.43
N HIS A 413 8.67 14.74 0.38
CA HIS A 413 9.66 13.83 -0.19
C HIS A 413 10.10 12.72 0.77
N ALA A 414 9.77 12.83 2.07
CA ALA A 414 10.24 11.92 3.10
C ALA A 414 9.89 10.45 2.82
N SER A 415 8.64 10.18 2.43
CA SER A 415 8.19 8.81 2.14
C SER A 415 8.92 8.24 0.95
N ALA A 416 8.90 8.90 -0.21
CA ALA A 416 9.54 8.40 -1.43
C ALA A 416 11.06 8.17 -1.26
N LEU A 417 11.74 8.99 -0.46
CA LEU A 417 13.16 8.78 -0.15
C LEU A 417 13.38 7.64 0.87
N GLU A 418 12.47 7.40 1.80
CA GLU A 418 12.56 6.32 2.78
C GLU A 418 12.26 4.94 2.16
N GLU A 419 11.27 4.83 1.26
CA GLU A 419 11.13 3.65 0.37
C GLU A 419 12.42 3.46 -0.45
N GLY A 420 12.89 4.56 -1.03
CA GLY A 420 14.14 4.62 -1.79
C GLY A 420 15.37 4.27 -0.95
N LYS A 421 15.33 4.35 0.38
CA LYS A 421 16.39 3.88 1.27
C LYS A 421 16.25 2.39 1.52
N ALA A 422 15.06 1.96 1.92
CA ALA A 422 14.75 0.58 2.34
C ALA A 422 15.14 -0.43 1.26
N ASP A 423 14.77 -0.18 0.00
CA ASP A 423 15.06 -1.08 -1.12
C ASP A 423 16.56 -1.30 -1.39
N ILE A 424 17.37 -0.23 -1.45
CA ILE A 424 18.82 -0.39 -1.77
C ILE A 424 19.60 -0.88 -0.55
N LEU A 425 19.19 -0.48 0.66
CA LEU A 425 19.76 -1.03 1.88
C LEU A 425 19.39 -2.51 2.05
N GLY A 426 18.23 -2.95 1.57
CA GLY A 426 17.87 -4.37 1.48
C GLY A 426 18.85 -5.16 0.62
N LEU A 427 19.17 -4.69 -0.59
CA LEU A 427 20.21 -5.29 -1.44
C LEU A 427 21.60 -5.27 -0.78
N TYR A 428 21.98 -4.18 -0.12
CA TYR A 428 23.22 -4.10 0.65
C TYR A 428 23.24 -5.12 1.81
N MET A 429 22.12 -5.33 2.51
CA MET A 429 22.01 -6.36 3.56
C MET A 429 22.21 -7.76 2.96
N ILE A 430 21.59 -8.06 1.83
CA ILE A 430 21.76 -9.34 1.13
C ILE A 430 23.22 -9.56 0.74
N GLN A 431 23.87 -8.57 0.11
CA GLN A 431 25.32 -8.60 -0.18
C GLN A 431 26.13 -8.95 1.07
N LYS A 432 25.92 -8.24 2.20
CA LYS A 432 26.72 -8.42 3.41
C LYS A 432 26.45 -9.72 4.15
N LEU A 433 25.22 -10.24 4.11
CA LEU A 433 24.91 -11.54 4.69
C LEU A 433 25.43 -12.69 3.79
N ARG A 434 25.43 -12.54 2.46
CA ARG A 434 26.12 -13.46 1.53
C ARG A 434 27.65 -13.42 1.73
N GLU A 435 28.27 -12.24 1.84
CA GLU A 435 29.72 -12.09 2.13
C GLU A 435 30.16 -12.82 3.42
N LYS A 436 29.24 -12.95 4.40
CA LYS A 436 29.47 -13.62 5.69
C LYS A 436 29.10 -15.11 5.70
N GLY A 437 28.43 -15.61 4.66
CA GLY A 437 27.90 -16.98 4.61
C GLY A 437 26.65 -17.21 5.45
N GLU A 438 25.90 -16.14 5.75
CA GLU A 438 24.63 -16.18 6.49
C GLU A 438 23.42 -16.44 5.59
N ILE A 439 23.48 -15.97 4.34
CA ILE A 439 22.61 -16.42 3.23
C ILE A 439 23.46 -17.34 2.36
N THR A 440 22.98 -18.56 2.11
CA THR A 440 23.72 -19.58 1.31
C THR A 440 22.96 -20.10 0.09
N GLU A 441 21.72 -19.62 -0.08
CA GLU A 441 20.76 -20.05 -1.08
C GLU A 441 20.76 -19.09 -2.27
N GLY A 442 20.80 -19.61 -3.50
CA GLY A 442 20.94 -18.80 -4.73
C GLY A 442 22.28 -18.05 -4.82
N GLU A 443 22.38 -17.14 -5.79
CA GLU A 443 23.54 -16.28 -6.02
C GLU A 443 23.17 -14.79 -6.16
N LEU A 444 24.16 -13.89 -6.03
CA LEU A 444 23.94 -12.44 -6.09
C LEU A 444 23.36 -11.95 -7.43
N MET A 445 23.51 -12.76 -8.48
CA MET A 445 22.87 -12.52 -9.77
C MET A 445 21.34 -12.66 -9.71
N ASP A 446 20.84 -13.58 -8.87
CA ASP A 446 19.42 -13.81 -8.67
C ASP A 446 18.77 -12.56 -8.07
N ASP A 447 19.40 -12.00 -7.03
CA ASP A 447 18.94 -10.79 -6.35
C ASP A 447 18.91 -9.58 -7.32
N TYR A 448 19.93 -9.38 -8.14
CA TYR A 448 19.99 -8.20 -9.03
C TYR A 448 19.04 -8.30 -10.24
N VAL A 449 18.90 -9.48 -10.84
CA VAL A 449 18.00 -9.69 -11.99
C VAL A 449 16.53 -9.69 -11.53
N THR A 450 16.25 -10.27 -10.37
CA THR A 450 14.90 -10.25 -9.77
C THR A 450 14.50 -8.84 -9.34
N PHE A 451 15.38 -8.08 -8.69
CA PHE A 451 15.12 -6.68 -8.34
C PHE A 451 14.89 -5.78 -9.56
N LEU A 452 15.63 -5.98 -10.67
CA LEU A 452 15.40 -5.23 -11.91
C LEU A 452 14.00 -5.53 -12.51
N ALA A 453 13.57 -6.79 -12.50
CA ALA A 453 12.19 -7.14 -12.83
C ALA A 453 11.18 -6.55 -11.82
N GLY A 454 11.56 -6.48 -10.54
CA GLY A 454 10.79 -5.90 -9.44
C GLY A 454 10.52 -4.40 -9.61
N ILE A 455 11.47 -3.67 -10.18
CA ILE A 455 11.28 -2.28 -10.62
C ILE A 455 10.21 -2.22 -11.70
N PHE A 456 10.34 -2.99 -12.80
CA PHE A 456 9.35 -3.00 -13.89
C PHE A 456 7.94 -3.39 -13.42
N ARG A 457 7.80 -4.25 -12.41
CA ARG A 457 6.52 -4.53 -11.73
C ARG A 457 5.98 -3.28 -11.03
N SER A 458 6.81 -2.65 -10.20
CA SER A 458 6.39 -1.60 -9.27
C SER A 458 6.07 -0.26 -9.95
N VAL A 459 6.77 0.06 -11.04
CA VAL A 459 6.52 1.32 -11.79
C VAL A 459 5.17 1.32 -12.53
N ARG A 460 4.53 0.15 -12.73
CA ARG A 460 3.16 0.04 -13.28
C ARG A 460 2.10 0.62 -12.35
N PHE A 461 2.41 0.84 -11.07
CA PHE A 461 1.55 1.56 -10.13
C PHE A 461 1.61 3.09 -10.32
N GLY A 462 2.56 3.59 -11.13
CA GLY A 462 2.67 5.00 -11.50
C GLY A 462 3.39 5.89 -10.49
N ALA A 463 3.87 7.04 -10.98
CA ALA A 463 4.61 8.05 -10.20
C ALA A 463 3.74 8.86 -9.21
N SER A 464 2.45 8.50 -9.06
CA SER A 464 1.54 9.04 -8.05
C SER A 464 1.73 8.40 -6.66
N SER A 465 2.55 7.35 -6.55
CA SER A 465 2.85 6.66 -5.28
C SER A 465 4.29 6.88 -4.84
N ALA A 466 4.53 6.93 -3.53
CA ALA A 466 5.88 7.07 -2.96
C ALA A 466 6.82 5.94 -3.42
N HIS A 467 6.33 4.70 -3.38
CA HIS A 467 6.97 3.52 -3.97
C HIS A 467 7.28 3.72 -5.47
N GLY A 468 6.35 4.28 -6.25
CA GLY A 468 6.54 4.53 -7.69
C GLY A 468 7.67 5.53 -7.97
N VAL A 469 7.70 6.65 -7.25
CA VAL A 469 8.78 7.65 -7.32
C VAL A 469 10.12 7.03 -6.89
N ALA A 470 10.16 6.24 -5.83
CA ALA A 470 11.36 5.53 -5.37
C ALA A 470 11.90 4.53 -6.42
N ASN A 471 11.01 3.86 -7.15
CA ASN A 471 11.37 2.97 -8.24
C ASN A 471 11.84 3.73 -9.49
N MET A 472 11.30 4.91 -9.78
CA MET A 472 11.82 5.80 -10.84
C MET A 472 13.24 6.27 -10.53
N ILE A 473 13.47 6.75 -9.31
CA ILE A 473 14.80 7.21 -8.87
C ILE A 473 15.83 6.08 -9.02
N ARG A 474 15.50 4.86 -8.56
CA ARG A 474 16.32 3.67 -8.77
C ARG A 474 16.58 3.38 -10.24
N PHE A 475 15.53 3.30 -11.07
CA PHE A 475 15.66 2.94 -12.48
C PHE A 475 16.59 3.91 -13.22
N ASN A 476 16.33 5.21 -13.09
CA ASN A 476 17.09 6.25 -13.79
C ASN A 476 18.53 6.37 -13.26
N PHE A 477 18.76 6.16 -11.95
CA PHE A 477 20.11 6.10 -11.38
C PHE A 477 20.89 4.86 -11.85
N PHE A 478 20.24 3.69 -11.89
CA PHE A 478 20.84 2.43 -12.37
C PHE A 478 21.13 2.48 -13.88
N GLU A 479 20.26 3.09 -14.68
CA GLU A 479 20.53 3.36 -16.10
C GLU A 479 21.75 4.30 -16.27
N GLN A 480 21.80 5.42 -15.52
CA GLN A 480 22.93 6.35 -15.55
C GLN A 480 24.25 5.72 -15.09
N ALA A 481 24.21 4.82 -14.10
CA ALA A 481 25.37 4.11 -13.59
C ALA A 481 25.84 2.95 -14.50
N GLY A 482 25.06 2.57 -15.52
CA GLY A 482 25.34 1.40 -16.36
C GLY A 482 25.11 0.06 -15.66
N ALA A 483 24.38 0.05 -14.53
CA ALA A 483 24.04 -1.15 -13.76
C ALA A 483 23.25 -2.19 -14.58
N PHE A 484 22.53 -1.72 -15.59
CA PHE A 484 22.00 -2.56 -16.65
C PHE A 484 22.27 -1.95 -18.03
N SER A 485 22.09 -2.77 -19.06
CA SER A 485 22.04 -2.35 -20.47
C SER A 485 20.74 -2.81 -21.11
N ARG A 486 20.24 -2.07 -22.10
CA ARG A 486 19.06 -2.43 -22.89
C ARG A 486 19.48 -2.72 -24.32
N ASP A 487 19.17 -3.90 -24.83
CA ASP A 487 19.39 -4.24 -26.24
C ASP A 487 18.36 -3.54 -27.14
N GLU A 488 18.82 -2.84 -28.18
CA GLU A 488 17.95 -2.07 -29.08
C GLU A 488 17.04 -2.99 -29.92
N ALA A 489 17.49 -4.19 -30.28
CA ALA A 489 16.81 -5.07 -31.22
C ALA A 489 15.67 -5.90 -30.60
N SER A 490 15.90 -6.45 -29.41
CA SER A 490 14.91 -7.22 -28.62
C SER A 490 14.11 -6.36 -27.65
N GLY A 491 14.64 -5.19 -27.26
CA GLY A 491 14.11 -4.40 -26.16
C GLY A 491 14.22 -5.09 -24.80
N THR A 492 15.16 -6.02 -24.63
CA THR A 492 15.39 -6.68 -23.33
C THR A 492 16.53 -6.01 -22.56
N TYR A 493 16.41 -6.05 -21.24
CA TYR A 493 17.34 -5.49 -20.27
C TYR A 493 18.23 -6.60 -19.69
N ARG A 494 19.48 -6.24 -19.42
CA ARG A 494 20.56 -7.11 -18.95
C ARG A 494 21.26 -6.46 -17.77
N VAL A 495 21.33 -7.15 -16.63
CA VAL A 495 22.14 -6.73 -15.47
C VAL A 495 23.62 -6.87 -15.77
N ASN A 496 24.39 -5.84 -15.37
CA ASN A 496 25.84 -5.78 -15.37
C ASN A 496 26.32 -5.79 -13.92
N VAL A 497 26.71 -6.95 -13.39
CA VAL A 497 26.88 -7.18 -11.93
C VAL A 497 27.83 -6.19 -11.22
N PRO A 498 29.04 -5.87 -11.73
CA PRO A 498 29.95 -4.94 -11.06
C PRO A 498 29.38 -3.51 -10.98
N GLU A 499 28.79 -3.04 -12.08
CA GLU A 499 28.15 -1.73 -12.18
C GLU A 499 26.89 -1.65 -11.30
N PHE A 500 26.13 -2.73 -11.20
CA PHE A 500 24.95 -2.83 -10.33
C PHE A 500 25.32 -2.81 -8.84
N GLU A 501 26.37 -3.55 -8.45
CA GLU A 501 26.89 -3.52 -7.08
C GLU A 501 27.39 -2.11 -6.72
N GLN A 502 28.12 -1.45 -7.62
CA GLN A 502 28.57 -0.08 -7.42
C GLN A 502 27.40 0.91 -7.33
N ALA A 503 26.39 0.79 -8.20
CA ALA A 503 25.19 1.63 -8.16
C ALA A 503 24.38 1.45 -6.86
N VAL A 504 24.30 0.23 -6.31
CA VAL A 504 23.71 -0.04 -4.98
C VAL A 504 24.48 0.71 -3.89
N ARG A 505 25.81 0.70 -3.91
CA ARG A 505 26.66 1.43 -2.95
C ARG A 505 26.47 2.95 -3.07
N ASP A 506 26.54 3.49 -4.29
CA ASP A 506 26.50 4.93 -4.55
C ASP A 506 25.11 5.54 -4.30
N LEU A 507 24.03 4.83 -4.64
CA LEU A 507 22.66 5.28 -4.35
C LEU A 507 22.36 5.23 -2.85
N SER A 508 22.82 4.17 -2.15
CA SER A 508 22.74 4.09 -0.70
C SER A 508 23.48 5.26 -0.04
N GLN A 509 24.68 5.60 -0.52
CA GLN A 509 25.44 6.76 -0.04
C GLN A 509 24.68 8.07 -0.29
N ARG A 510 24.18 8.30 -1.51
CA ARG A 510 23.46 9.54 -1.88
C ARG A 510 22.21 9.73 -1.03
N ILE A 511 21.41 8.68 -0.85
CA ILE A 511 20.14 8.73 -0.09
C ILE A 511 20.41 8.97 1.40
N LEU A 512 21.35 8.23 2.01
CA LEU A 512 21.69 8.42 3.41
C LEU A 512 22.30 9.80 3.70
N THR A 513 23.13 10.34 2.81
CA THR A 513 23.63 11.72 2.96
C THR A 513 22.48 12.74 2.92
N LEU A 514 21.57 12.64 1.94
CA LEU A 514 20.41 13.54 1.83
C LEU A 514 19.47 13.45 3.04
N GLN A 515 19.23 12.24 3.58
CA GLN A 515 18.49 12.05 4.83
C GLN A 515 19.22 12.69 6.02
N GLY A 516 20.53 12.42 6.16
CA GLY A 516 21.34 12.87 7.29
C GLY A 516 21.52 14.38 7.37
N ASP A 517 21.75 15.04 6.23
CA ASP A 517 21.85 16.50 6.14
C ASP A 517 20.48 17.20 6.20
N GLY A 518 19.37 16.45 6.11
CA GLY A 518 18.02 16.99 6.02
C GLY A 518 17.78 17.81 4.73
N ASP A 519 18.54 17.52 3.66
CA ASP A 519 18.62 18.35 2.47
C ASP A 519 17.39 18.20 1.57
N TYR A 520 16.29 18.86 1.98
CA TYR A 520 15.07 18.98 1.20
C TYR A 520 15.34 19.39 -0.26
N ALA A 521 16.29 20.30 -0.52
CA ALA A 521 16.54 20.85 -1.86
C ALA A 521 17.30 19.86 -2.77
N GLY A 522 18.26 19.12 -2.21
CA GLY A 522 18.92 18.02 -2.89
C GLY A 522 17.98 16.85 -3.21
N VAL A 523 16.99 16.58 -2.34
CA VAL A 523 15.95 15.58 -2.59
C VAL A 523 14.94 16.06 -3.63
N ASP A 524 14.48 17.31 -3.56
CA ASP A 524 13.61 17.94 -4.56
C ASP A 524 14.25 17.89 -5.96
N THR A 525 15.56 18.17 -6.03
CA THR A 525 16.36 18.02 -7.27
C THR A 525 16.43 16.56 -7.72
N LEU A 526 16.70 15.60 -6.83
CA LEU A 526 16.72 14.17 -7.15
C LEU A 526 15.38 13.66 -7.71
N VAL A 527 14.26 14.09 -7.12
CA VAL A 527 12.91 13.74 -7.57
C VAL A 527 12.59 14.40 -8.92
N ALA A 528 13.01 15.64 -9.15
CA ALA A 528 12.83 16.33 -10.42
C ALA A 528 13.67 15.72 -11.56
N GLU A 529 14.92 15.31 -11.28
CA GLU A 529 15.84 14.72 -12.26
C GLU A 529 15.54 13.24 -12.55
N MET A 530 15.20 12.46 -11.52
CA MET A 530 15.14 10.99 -11.60
C MET A 530 13.79 10.38 -11.21
N GLY A 531 12.81 11.15 -10.74
CA GLY A 531 11.48 10.65 -10.35
C GLY A 531 10.48 10.45 -11.51
N GLN A 532 10.91 10.58 -12.76
CA GLN A 532 10.04 10.64 -13.96
C GLN A 532 10.18 9.42 -14.88
N VAL A 533 9.09 9.05 -15.56
CA VAL A 533 9.09 8.01 -16.61
C VAL A 533 9.67 8.58 -17.90
N GLY A 534 10.86 8.11 -18.31
CA GLY A 534 11.45 8.47 -19.61
C GLY A 534 10.69 7.87 -20.80
N PRO A 535 10.73 8.47 -22.01
CA PRO A 535 9.99 7.97 -23.18
C PRO A 535 10.33 6.53 -23.59
N GLN A 536 11.59 6.10 -23.39
CA GLN A 536 12.00 4.72 -23.64
C GLN A 536 11.32 3.76 -22.65
N LEU A 537 11.36 4.06 -21.36
CA LEU A 537 10.70 3.25 -20.35
C LEU A 537 9.18 3.19 -20.58
N GLN A 538 8.53 4.31 -20.94
CA GLN A 538 7.10 4.29 -21.27
C GLN A 538 6.79 3.32 -22.42
N ALA A 539 7.60 3.32 -23.49
CA ALA A 539 7.42 2.38 -24.60
C ALA A 539 7.60 0.90 -24.20
N ASP A 540 8.37 0.62 -23.15
CA ASP A 540 8.55 -0.71 -22.58
C ASP A 540 7.45 -1.10 -21.57
N LEU A 541 6.87 -0.13 -20.85
CA LEU A 541 5.63 -0.33 -20.08
C LEU A 541 4.41 -0.55 -20.99
N ASP A 542 4.36 0.13 -22.14
CA ASP A 542 3.37 -0.12 -23.19
C ASP A 542 3.46 -1.55 -23.74
N ARG A 543 4.67 -2.15 -23.78
CA ARG A 543 4.85 -3.57 -24.14
C ARG A 543 4.31 -4.51 -23.06
N LEU A 544 4.51 -4.20 -21.78
CA LEU A 544 3.90 -4.97 -20.68
C LEU A 544 2.36 -4.88 -20.69
N ALA A 545 1.82 -3.70 -21.00
CA ALA A 545 0.37 -3.51 -21.15
C ALA A 545 -0.18 -4.29 -22.36
N ALA A 546 0.50 -4.26 -23.51
CA ALA A 546 0.13 -5.02 -24.70
C ALA A 546 0.26 -6.54 -24.52
N ALA A 547 1.10 -7.01 -23.59
CA ALA A 547 1.21 -8.41 -23.19
C ALA A 547 0.07 -8.87 -22.25
N ALA A 548 -0.85 -7.97 -21.86
CA ALA A 548 -2.00 -8.25 -20.97
C ALA A 548 -1.62 -8.92 -19.63
N ILE A 549 -0.41 -8.64 -19.12
CA ILE A 549 0.07 -9.19 -17.85
C ILE A 549 -0.80 -8.62 -16.71
N PRO A 550 -1.30 -9.46 -15.77
CA PRO A 550 -2.07 -9.00 -14.60
C PRO A 550 -1.39 -7.84 -13.86
N VAL A 551 -2.19 -6.93 -13.31
CA VAL A 551 -1.69 -5.86 -12.42
C VAL A 551 -1.63 -6.39 -10.99
N ASP A 552 -2.59 -7.22 -10.60
CA ASP A 552 -2.54 -7.96 -9.33
C ASP A 552 -3.29 -9.32 -9.38
N ILE A 553 -3.54 -9.92 -8.22
CA ILE A 553 -4.17 -11.22 -8.01
C ILE A 553 -5.44 -11.13 -7.17
N VAL A 554 -6.28 -12.16 -7.27
CA VAL A 554 -7.42 -12.42 -6.36
C VAL A 554 -7.47 -13.89 -5.97
N PHE A 555 -8.00 -14.21 -4.79
CA PHE A 555 -7.89 -15.55 -4.22
C PHE A 555 -9.17 -16.38 -4.34
N GLU A 556 -9.03 -17.61 -4.83
CA GLU A 556 -9.92 -18.70 -4.44
C GLU A 556 -9.44 -19.16 -3.05
N GLN A 557 -10.24 -18.95 -2.00
CA GLN A 557 -9.86 -19.16 -0.59
C GLN A 557 -11.02 -19.67 0.26
N GLY A 558 -10.71 -20.27 1.43
CA GLY A 558 -11.68 -20.80 2.40
C GLY A 558 -11.35 -22.23 2.86
N ALA A 559 -12.11 -22.77 3.81
CA ALA A 559 -11.86 -24.10 4.39
C ALA A 559 -11.73 -25.22 3.32
N GLU A 560 -12.68 -25.30 2.39
CA GLU A 560 -12.66 -26.26 1.27
C GLU A 560 -11.40 -26.14 0.38
N VAL A 561 -10.81 -24.94 0.28
CA VAL A 561 -9.59 -24.71 -0.51
C VAL A 561 -8.36 -25.36 0.15
N LEU A 562 -8.34 -25.33 1.48
CA LEU A 562 -7.30 -25.87 2.35
C LEU A 562 -7.47 -27.38 2.63
N GLY A 563 -8.57 -27.98 2.19
CA GLY A 563 -8.92 -29.37 2.52
C GLY A 563 -9.48 -29.55 3.94
N LEU A 564 -10.04 -28.49 4.52
CA LEU A 564 -10.69 -28.46 5.83
C LEU A 564 -12.21 -28.61 5.73
#